data_AF-A0A1G6LA15-F1
#
_entry.id   AF-A0A1G6LA15-F1
#
_cell.length_a   1.000
_cell.length_b   1.000
_cell.length_c   1.000
_cell.angle_alpha   90.00
_cell.angle_beta   90.00
_cell.angle_gamma   90.00
#
_symmetry.space_group_name_H-M   'P 1'
#
loop_
_entity.id
_entity.type
_entity.pdbx_description
1 polymer ?
#
loop_
_entity_poly.entity_id
_entity_poly.type
_entity_poly.pdbx_seq_one_letter_code
_entity_poly.pdbx_strand_id
1 'polypeptide(L)'
;MAARARVVLGAVAALVAVLGIDRLLALRHWSVPAEALLDEPAHLLTAGLLLAAAGVRSRRLVLWALAGAVLIDLDHVPLYLGAEVTADGGRPVSHSVTTVLVLLVAAGVWRAQRTRLAGLALGVVLHVVRDLASGPGVPLLWPLLPTSAHLPYPVYAGVLVAAVGVVALRAWRGPRRDDGYAPARLRPTSRRARR
;
A
#
# COMPACT_ATOMS: atom_id res chain seq x y z
N MET A 1 -22.63 9.82 -11.33
CA MET A 1 -22.60 9.86 -9.84
C MET A 1 -22.24 8.53 -9.18
N ALA A 2 -22.83 7.40 -9.59
CA ALA A 2 -22.60 6.08 -8.97
C ALA A 2 -21.12 5.66 -8.84
N ALA A 3 -20.27 5.92 -9.84
CA ALA A 3 -18.85 5.54 -9.78
C ALA A 3 -18.06 6.30 -8.69
N ARG A 4 -18.37 7.59 -8.46
CA ARG A 4 -17.72 8.41 -7.43
C ARG A 4 -18.10 7.90 -6.03
N ALA A 5 -19.39 7.62 -5.83
CA ALA A 5 -19.89 7.05 -4.59
C ALA A 5 -19.24 5.70 -4.28
N ARG A 6 -19.09 4.81 -5.27
CA ARG A 6 -18.41 3.51 -5.09
C ARG A 6 -16.97 3.64 -4.62
N VAL A 7 -16.19 4.59 -5.16
CA VAL A 7 -14.80 4.82 -4.74
C VAL A 7 -14.74 5.27 -3.29
N VAL A 8 -15.60 6.22 -2.89
CA VAL A 8 -15.63 6.72 -1.51
C VAL A 8 -16.11 5.63 -0.55
N LEU A 9 -17.17 4.89 -0.89
CA LEU A 9 -17.65 3.76 -0.10
C LEU A 9 -16.57 2.67 0.05
N GLY A 10 -15.81 2.38 -1.01
CA GLY A 10 -14.69 1.45 -0.94
C GLY A 10 -13.59 1.93 0.01
N ALA A 11 -13.26 3.21 0.00
CA ALA A 11 -12.27 3.79 0.92
C ALA A 11 -12.75 3.76 2.38
N VAL A 12 -14.03 4.08 2.62
CA VAL A 12 -14.64 3.98 3.96
C VAL A 12 -14.67 2.54 4.45
N ALA A 13 -15.06 1.58 3.59
CA ALA A 13 -15.07 0.16 3.93
C ALA A 13 -13.65 -0.34 4.27
N ALA A 14 -12.63 0.07 3.51
CA ALA A 14 -11.24 -0.26 3.81
C ALA A 14 -10.81 0.30 5.18
N LEU A 15 -11.13 1.56 5.48
CA LEU A 15 -10.85 2.17 6.80
C LEU A 15 -11.52 1.37 7.92
N VAL A 16 -12.82 1.10 7.81
CA VAL A 16 -13.57 0.36 8.84
C VAL A 16 -12.99 -1.05 9.03
N ALA A 17 -12.63 -1.74 7.94
CA ALA A 17 -12.03 -3.06 8.01
C ALA A 17 -10.67 -3.03 8.70
N VAL A 18 -9.78 -2.09 8.36
CA VAL A 18 -8.47 -1.93 9.02
C VAL A 18 -8.64 -1.69 10.52
N LEU A 19 -9.45 -0.69 10.91
CA LEU A 19 -9.68 -0.39 12.33
C LEU A 19 -10.31 -1.57 13.09
N GLY A 20 -11.19 -2.32 12.43
CA GLY A 20 -11.81 -3.52 12.98
C GLY A 20 -10.81 -4.66 13.19
N ILE A 21 -9.93 -4.91 12.22
CA ILE A 21 -8.86 -5.90 12.31
C ILE A 21 -7.87 -5.51 13.42
N ASP A 22 -7.40 -4.27 13.43
CA ASP A 22 -6.45 -3.79 14.45
C ASP A 22 -7.05 -3.92 15.86
N ARG A 23 -8.35 -3.60 16.00
CA ARG A 23 -9.06 -3.81 17.27
C ARG A 23 -9.12 -5.29 17.64
N LEU A 24 -9.44 -6.16 16.68
CA LEU A 24 -9.54 -7.61 16.89
C LEU A 24 -8.20 -8.23 17.31
N LEU A 25 -7.12 -7.83 16.64
CA LEU A 25 -5.76 -8.24 16.98
C LEU A 25 -5.36 -7.77 18.38
N ALA A 26 -5.79 -6.57 18.79
CA ALA A 26 -5.50 -6.04 20.12
C ALA A 26 -6.33 -6.68 21.27
N LEU A 27 -7.35 -7.50 20.99
CA LEU A 27 -8.21 -8.07 22.04
C LEU A 27 -7.57 -9.28 22.76
N ARG A 28 -6.67 -10.00 22.10
CA ARG A 28 -6.07 -11.23 22.63
C ARG A 28 -4.85 -11.62 21.82
N HIS A 29 -4.07 -12.57 22.34
CA HIS A 29 -3.03 -13.24 21.57
C HIS A 29 -3.65 -14.26 20.61
N TRP A 30 -3.11 -14.28 19.38
CA TRP A 30 -3.50 -15.21 18.33
C TRP A 30 -2.37 -16.20 18.09
N SER A 31 -2.68 -17.35 17.48
CA SER A 31 -1.61 -18.18 16.92
C SER A 31 -0.99 -17.45 15.73
N VAL A 32 0.31 -17.67 15.49
CA VAL A 32 1.06 -17.02 14.40
C VAL A 32 0.32 -17.07 13.04
N PRO A 33 -0.24 -18.22 12.59
CA PRO A 33 -0.95 -18.26 11.32
C PRO A 33 -2.26 -17.45 11.32
N ALA A 34 -2.96 -17.39 12.46
CA ALA A 34 -4.20 -16.63 12.57
C ALA A 34 -3.93 -15.12 12.61
N GLU A 35 -2.85 -14.72 13.27
CA GLU A 35 -2.37 -13.33 13.26
C GLU A 35 -2.02 -12.92 11.82
N ALA A 36 -1.16 -13.68 11.13
CA ALA A 36 -0.78 -13.41 9.74
C ALA A 36 -2.00 -13.30 8.80
N LEU A 37 -2.98 -14.21 8.93
CA LEU A 37 -4.20 -14.20 8.12
C LEU A 37 -5.05 -12.94 8.32
N LEU A 38 -5.03 -12.36 9.52
CA LEU A 38 -5.73 -11.10 9.82
C LEU A 38 -4.89 -9.89 9.41
N ASP A 39 -3.58 -9.95 9.64
CA ASP A 39 -2.66 -8.82 9.49
C ASP A 39 -2.37 -8.48 8.02
N GLU A 40 -2.16 -9.49 7.17
CA GLU A 40 -1.89 -9.31 5.74
C GLU A 40 -3.00 -8.50 5.01
N PRO A 41 -4.30 -8.79 5.19
CA PRO A 41 -5.38 -7.94 4.69
C PRO A 41 -5.30 -6.49 5.19
N ALA A 42 -4.96 -6.27 6.46
CA ALA A 42 -4.85 -4.93 7.02
C ALA A 42 -3.71 -4.14 6.37
N HIS A 43 -2.58 -4.78 6.07
CA HIS A 43 -1.49 -4.19 5.28
C HIS A 43 -1.93 -3.84 3.86
N LEU A 44 -2.61 -4.74 3.15
CA LEU A 44 -3.11 -4.48 1.79
C LEU A 44 -4.13 -3.35 1.75
N LEU A 45 -5.06 -3.32 2.70
CA LEU A 45 -6.09 -2.29 2.77
C LEU A 45 -5.48 -0.92 3.11
N THR A 46 -4.55 -0.87 4.05
CA THR A 46 -3.80 0.35 4.39
C THR A 46 -3.03 0.86 3.18
N ALA A 47 -2.23 0.01 2.53
CA ALA A 47 -1.46 0.37 1.35
C ALA A 47 -2.36 0.83 0.20
N GLY A 48 -3.44 0.10 -0.08
CA GLY A 48 -4.42 0.44 -1.11
C GLY A 48 -5.09 1.79 -0.87
N LEU A 49 -5.51 2.08 0.37
CA LEU A 49 -6.12 3.35 0.75
C LEU A 49 -5.14 4.52 0.56
N LEU A 50 -3.90 4.38 1.04
CA LEU A 50 -2.88 5.41 0.93
C LEU A 50 -2.44 5.65 -0.53
N LEU A 51 -2.32 4.60 -1.34
CA LEU A 51 -2.07 4.71 -2.78
C LEU A 51 -3.21 5.43 -3.51
N ALA A 52 -4.46 5.13 -3.14
CA ALA A 52 -5.64 5.80 -3.70
C ALA A 52 -5.66 7.28 -3.32
N ALA A 53 -5.34 7.63 -2.07
CA ALA A 53 -5.25 9.01 -1.60
C ALA A 53 -4.15 9.79 -2.31
N ALA A 54 -2.96 9.19 -2.45
CA ALA A 54 -1.85 9.73 -3.24
C ALA A 54 -2.20 9.90 -4.73
N GLY A 55 -3.21 9.16 -5.20
CA GLY A 55 -3.69 9.23 -6.58
C GLY A 55 -2.77 8.54 -7.57
N VAL A 56 -2.09 7.49 -7.13
CA VAL A 56 -1.22 6.67 -7.99
C VAL A 56 -2.08 5.99 -9.06
N ARG A 57 -1.83 6.30 -10.33
CA ARG A 57 -2.64 5.77 -11.46
C ARG A 57 -1.99 4.62 -12.21
N SER A 58 -0.68 4.43 -12.06
CA SER A 58 0.04 3.35 -12.73
C SER A 58 -0.36 2.02 -12.13
N ARG A 59 -1.13 1.21 -12.88
CA ARG A 59 -1.55 -0.13 -12.44
C ARG A 59 -0.35 -0.99 -12.04
N ARG A 60 0.72 -0.95 -12.85
CA ARG A 60 1.94 -1.70 -12.57
C ARG A 60 2.57 -1.26 -11.24
N LEU A 61 2.66 0.04 -10.98
CA LEU A 61 3.22 0.54 -9.72
C LEU A 61 2.36 0.13 -8.52
N VAL A 62 1.03 0.24 -8.63
CA VAL A 62 0.09 -0.19 -7.59
C VAL A 62 0.24 -1.67 -7.29
N LEU A 63 0.28 -2.53 -8.32
CA LEU A 63 0.43 -3.98 -8.12
C LEU A 63 1.72 -4.33 -7.38
N TRP A 64 2.85 -3.73 -7.77
CA TRP A 64 4.13 -3.98 -7.09
C TRP A 64 4.21 -3.36 -5.69
N ALA A 65 3.52 -2.25 -5.45
CA ALA A 65 3.41 -1.67 -4.10
C ALA A 65 2.55 -2.53 -3.18
N LEU A 66 1.41 -3.03 -3.64
CA LEU A 66 0.61 -3.97 -2.87
C LEU A 66 1.37 -5.27 -2.60
N ALA A 67 2.09 -5.79 -3.58
CA ALA A 67 2.96 -6.94 -3.39
C ALA A 67 4.06 -6.65 -2.35
N GLY A 68 4.77 -5.53 -2.46
CA GLY A 68 5.82 -5.15 -1.49
C GLY A 68 5.28 -4.94 -0.08
N ALA A 69 4.02 -4.53 0.05
CA ALA A 69 3.39 -4.30 1.35
C ALA A 69 3.07 -5.58 2.14
N VAL A 70 3.14 -6.76 1.52
CA VAL A 70 2.91 -8.07 2.18
C VAL A 70 4.06 -9.04 2.00
N LEU A 71 4.79 -8.98 0.87
CA LEU A 71 5.91 -9.89 0.63
C LEU A 71 7.07 -9.65 1.58
N ILE A 72 7.15 -8.48 2.21
CA ILE A 72 8.16 -8.21 3.22
C ILE A 72 8.02 -9.15 4.42
N ASP A 73 6.79 -9.45 4.85
CA ASP A 73 6.50 -10.34 5.98
C ASP A 73 6.94 -11.80 5.78
N LEU A 74 7.30 -12.18 4.54
CA LEU A 74 7.86 -13.52 4.30
C LEU A 74 9.18 -13.74 5.02
N ASP A 75 9.87 -12.68 5.45
CA ASP A 75 11.07 -12.77 6.28
C ASP A 75 10.81 -13.25 7.71
N HIS A 76 9.55 -13.22 8.17
CA HIS A 76 9.14 -13.85 9.41
C HIS A 76 9.16 -15.39 9.31
N VAL A 77 9.07 -15.98 8.12
CA VAL A 77 9.14 -17.45 7.97
C VAL A 77 10.49 -18.00 8.42
N PRO A 78 11.65 -17.50 7.92
CA PRO A 78 12.95 -17.85 8.48
C PRO A 78 13.05 -17.65 9.98
N LEU A 79 12.51 -16.54 10.51
CA LEU A 79 12.49 -16.24 11.94
C LEU A 79 11.76 -17.35 12.72
N TYR A 80 10.56 -17.76 12.28
CA TYR A 80 9.80 -18.84 12.90
C TYR A 80 10.45 -20.23 12.74
N LEU A 81 11.37 -20.37 11.77
CA LEU A 81 12.19 -21.57 11.58
C LEU A 81 13.53 -21.51 12.35
N GLY A 82 13.78 -20.45 13.14
CA GLY A 82 14.96 -20.30 14.00
C GLY A 82 16.16 -19.60 13.36
N ALA A 83 16.00 -19.01 12.17
CA ALA A 83 17.03 -18.16 11.53
C ALA A 83 16.82 -16.69 11.95
N GLU A 84 17.36 -16.33 13.12
CA GLU A 84 17.13 -15.02 13.73
C GLU A 84 18.06 -13.93 13.16
N VAL A 85 17.50 -13.03 12.35
CA VAL A 85 18.12 -11.74 12.01
C VAL A 85 17.12 -10.63 12.36
N THR A 86 17.06 -10.31 13.64
CA THR A 86 16.10 -9.37 14.22
C THR A 86 16.81 -8.20 14.89
N ALA A 87 16.09 -7.09 15.04
CA ALA A 87 16.49 -5.97 15.89
C ALA A 87 15.81 -6.07 17.26
N ASP A 88 16.02 -5.08 18.13
CA ASP A 88 15.39 -5.04 19.46
C ASP A 88 13.86 -5.12 19.32
N GLY A 89 13.24 -6.00 20.10
CA GLY A 89 11.79 -6.28 20.03
C GLY A 89 11.42 -7.45 19.12
N GLY A 90 12.40 -8.13 18.50
CA GLY A 90 12.19 -9.41 17.80
C GLY A 90 11.63 -9.29 16.39
N ARG A 91 11.50 -8.07 15.84
CA ARG A 91 11.08 -7.86 14.45
C ARG A 91 12.25 -8.06 13.48
N PRO A 92 12.05 -8.69 12.31
CA PRO A 92 13.07 -8.79 11.28
C PRO A 92 13.65 -7.44 10.87
N VAL A 93 14.96 -7.40 10.65
CA VAL A 93 15.68 -6.16 10.26
C VAL A 93 15.27 -5.61 8.89
N SER A 94 14.58 -6.43 8.08
CA SER A 94 14.09 -6.00 6.77
C SER A 94 13.00 -4.92 6.88
N HIS A 95 12.30 -4.83 8.02
CA HIS A 95 11.34 -3.78 8.33
C HIS A 95 12.08 -2.49 8.69
N SER A 96 12.87 -1.94 7.77
CA SER A 96 13.71 -0.77 7.99
C SER A 96 13.77 0.12 6.76
N VAL A 97 14.16 1.38 6.95
CA VAL A 97 14.41 2.31 5.84
C VAL A 97 15.55 1.80 4.95
N THR A 98 16.48 1.02 5.49
CA THR A 98 17.57 0.41 4.71
C THR A 98 17.04 -0.47 3.59
N THR A 99 16.03 -1.30 3.83
CA THR A 99 15.39 -2.11 2.77
C THR A 99 14.79 -1.24 1.66
N VAL A 100 14.13 -0.14 2.03
CA VAL A 100 13.59 0.83 1.07
C VAL A 100 14.72 1.43 0.22
N LEU A 101 15.81 1.87 0.85
CA LEU A 101 16.95 2.45 0.15
C LEU A 101 17.61 1.45 -0.80
N VAL A 102 17.81 0.20 -0.38
CA VAL A 102 18.35 -0.87 -1.23
C VAL A 102 17.46 -1.07 -2.46
N LEU A 103 16.15 -1.15 -2.31
CA LEU A 103 15.22 -1.29 -3.42
C LEU A 103 15.23 -0.08 -4.36
N LEU A 104 15.34 1.14 -3.83
CA LEU A 104 15.42 2.37 -4.63
C LEU A 104 16.74 2.49 -5.40
N VAL A 105 17.86 2.14 -4.76
CA VAL A 105 19.18 2.07 -5.42
C VAL A 105 19.14 1.02 -6.54
N ALA A 106 18.62 -0.17 -6.25
CA ALA A 106 18.42 -1.22 -7.25
C ALA A 106 17.53 -0.74 -8.42
N ALA A 107 16.46 0.01 -8.14
CA ALA A 107 15.60 0.60 -9.15
C ALA A 107 16.33 1.64 -10.04
N GLY A 108 17.28 2.38 -9.46
CA GLY A 108 18.11 3.36 -10.16
C GLY A 108 19.13 2.73 -11.10
N VAL A 109 19.76 1.63 -10.68
CA VAL A 109 20.77 0.93 -11.48
C VAL A 109 20.16 -0.05 -12.49
N TRP A 110 19.05 -0.73 -12.14
CA TRP A 110 18.42 -1.73 -12.99
C TRP A 110 17.20 -1.18 -13.73
N ARG A 111 17.47 -0.43 -14.81
CA ARG A 111 16.42 0.26 -15.60
C ARG A 111 15.27 -0.63 -16.04
N ALA A 112 15.55 -1.88 -16.44
CA ALA A 112 14.52 -2.85 -16.85
C ALA A 112 13.54 -3.23 -15.73
N GLN A 113 13.98 -3.17 -14.46
CA GLN A 113 13.16 -3.51 -13.29
C GLN A 113 12.69 -2.29 -12.50
N ARG A 114 13.06 -1.06 -12.93
CA ARG A 114 12.81 0.19 -12.20
C ARG A 114 11.40 0.31 -11.62
N THR A 115 10.36 0.08 -12.42
CA THR A 115 8.97 0.19 -11.94
C THR A 115 8.60 -0.87 -10.91
N ARG A 116 9.15 -2.10 -11.03
CA ARG A 116 8.88 -3.18 -10.09
C ARG A 116 9.53 -2.87 -8.75
N LEU A 117 10.82 -2.55 -8.78
CA LEU A 117 11.62 -2.24 -7.59
C LEU A 117 11.14 -0.97 -6.87
N ALA A 118 10.81 0.10 -7.61
CA ALA A 118 10.21 1.30 -7.03
C ALA A 118 8.81 1.03 -6.44
N GLY A 119 8.03 0.14 -7.07
CA GLY A 119 6.76 -0.31 -6.52
C GLY A 119 6.95 -1.06 -5.22
N LEU A 120 7.83 -2.07 -5.19
CA LEU A 120 8.17 -2.82 -3.98
C LEU A 120 8.65 -1.88 -2.86
N ALA A 121 9.54 -0.94 -3.17
CA ALA A 121 10.01 0.07 -2.20
C ALA A 121 8.86 0.90 -1.61
N LEU A 122 7.94 1.35 -2.46
CA LEU A 122 6.73 2.06 -2.02
C LEU A 122 5.84 1.15 -1.14
N GLY A 123 5.72 -0.13 -1.48
CA GLY A 123 5.02 -1.12 -0.68
C GLY A 123 5.62 -1.28 0.72
N VAL A 124 6.94 -1.43 0.82
CA VAL A 124 7.66 -1.52 2.09
C VAL A 124 7.47 -0.26 2.94
N VAL A 125 7.50 0.93 2.34
CA VAL A 125 7.18 2.17 3.07
C VAL A 125 5.78 2.12 3.66
N LEU A 126 4.78 1.72 2.87
CA LEU A 126 3.39 1.64 3.32
C LEU A 126 3.17 0.57 4.39
N HIS A 127 3.91 -0.54 4.31
CA HIS A 127 3.94 -1.57 5.32
C HIS A 127 4.48 -1.03 6.64
N VAL A 128 5.67 -0.41 6.61
CA VAL A 128 6.32 0.20 7.78
C VAL A 128 5.43 1.28 8.42
N VAL A 129 4.70 2.08 7.64
CA VAL A 129 3.76 3.08 8.19
C VAL A 129 2.71 2.45 9.10
N ARG A 130 2.20 1.26 8.77
CA ARG A 130 1.28 0.53 9.64
C ARG A 130 2.00 -0.01 10.87
N ASP A 131 3.12 -0.70 10.68
CA ASP A 131 3.88 -1.32 11.77
C ASP A 131 4.41 -0.32 12.80
N LEU A 132 4.59 0.95 12.44
CA LEU A 132 4.93 1.98 13.43
C LEU A 132 3.83 2.09 14.50
N ALA A 133 2.56 1.85 14.14
CA ALA A 133 1.41 1.99 15.04
C ALA A 133 0.81 0.66 15.52
N SER A 134 1.27 -0.47 14.99
CA SER A 134 0.81 -1.82 15.35
C SER A 134 1.96 -2.74 15.79
N GLY A 135 1.63 -3.76 16.58
CA GLY A 135 2.60 -4.78 17.00
C GLY A 135 3.78 -4.21 17.81
N PRO A 136 4.98 -4.84 17.73
CA PRO A 136 6.14 -4.49 18.55
C PRO A 136 6.92 -3.26 18.05
N GLY A 137 6.40 -2.48 17.09
CA GLY A 137 7.13 -1.37 16.47
C GLY A 137 8.07 -1.81 15.36
N VAL A 138 8.90 -0.88 14.86
CA VAL A 138 9.72 -1.07 13.65
C VAL A 138 11.18 -0.67 13.91
N PRO A 139 12.19 -1.49 13.54
CA PRO A 139 13.60 -1.09 13.58
C PRO A 139 13.97 -0.12 12.45
N LEU A 140 13.34 1.06 12.48
CA LEU A 140 13.27 2.01 11.38
C LEU A 140 14.64 2.39 10.82
N LEU A 141 15.61 2.57 11.71
CA LEU A 141 16.96 3.06 11.41
C LEU A 141 18.03 1.96 11.46
N TRP A 142 17.65 0.68 11.50
CA TRP A 142 18.61 -0.41 11.39
C TRP A 142 19.40 -0.29 10.06
N PRO A 143 20.73 -0.52 10.04
CA PRO A 143 21.59 -1.00 11.12
C PRO A 143 22.22 0.10 12.00
N LEU A 144 21.83 1.36 11.85
CA LEU A 144 22.42 2.48 12.58
C LEU A 144 21.98 2.52 14.05
N LEU A 145 20.73 2.18 14.32
CA LEU A 145 20.17 2.09 15.68
C LEU A 145 19.47 0.73 15.86
N PRO A 146 19.65 0.07 17.02
CA PRO A 146 19.03 -1.23 17.30
C PRO A 146 17.56 -1.10 17.75
N THR A 147 17.14 0.10 18.15
CA THR A 147 15.84 0.36 18.79
C THR A 147 14.67 0.37 17.83
N SER A 148 13.55 -0.22 18.25
CA SER A 148 12.27 -0.12 17.56
C SER A 148 11.58 1.22 17.79
N ALA A 149 11.09 1.82 16.71
CA ALA A 149 10.31 3.05 16.69
C ALA A 149 8.81 2.73 16.75
N HIS A 150 8.06 3.61 17.42
CA HIS A 150 6.62 3.52 17.54
C HIS A 150 5.95 4.87 17.26
N LEU A 151 4.73 4.80 16.78
CA LEU A 151 3.83 5.92 16.56
C LEU A 151 2.55 5.67 17.39
N PRO A 152 2.03 6.67 18.12
CA PRO A 152 0.76 6.51 18.81
C PRO A 152 -0.35 6.16 17.82
N TYR A 153 -1.09 5.08 18.09
CA TYR A 153 -2.17 4.60 17.23
C TYR A 153 -3.19 5.67 16.79
N PRO A 154 -3.61 6.64 17.64
CA PRO A 154 -4.51 7.71 17.21
C PRO A 154 -3.95 8.57 16.05
N VAL A 155 -2.63 8.73 15.97
CA VAL A 155 -1.99 9.47 14.88
C VAL A 155 -2.13 8.68 13.57
N TYR A 156 -1.86 7.38 13.60
CA TYR A 156 -2.06 6.49 12.46
C TYR A 156 -3.52 6.45 11.99
N ALA A 157 -4.47 6.27 12.91
CA ALA A 157 -5.89 6.31 12.59
C ALA A 157 -6.30 7.66 11.96
N GLY A 158 -5.76 8.77 12.47
CA GLY A 158 -5.95 10.10 11.89
C GLY A 158 -5.43 10.20 10.45
N VAL A 159 -4.28 9.61 10.14
CA VAL A 159 -3.74 9.53 8.77
C VAL A 159 -4.69 8.76 7.84
N LEU A 160 -5.24 7.63 8.28
CA LEU A 160 -6.18 6.86 7.45
C LEU A 160 -7.50 7.61 7.22
N VAL A 161 -8.03 8.29 8.25
CA VAL A 161 -9.23 9.15 8.12
C VAL A 161 -8.96 10.28 7.13
N ALA A 162 -7.80 10.95 7.23
CA ALA A 162 -7.40 11.99 6.30
C ALA A 162 -7.26 11.44 4.86
N ALA A 163 -6.72 10.23 4.70
CA ALA A 163 -6.62 9.56 3.40
C ALA A 163 -7.99 9.31 2.76
N VAL A 164 -8.99 8.85 3.52
CA VAL A 164 -10.39 8.74 3.05
C VAL A 164 -10.92 10.10 2.61
N GLY A 165 -10.68 11.16 3.40
CA GLY A 165 -11.04 12.53 3.06
C GLY A 165 -10.43 12.98 1.73
N VAL A 166 -9.14 12.72 1.52
CA VAL A 166 -8.44 13.02 0.26
C VAL A 166 -9.04 12.23 -0.91
N VAL A 167 -9.33 10.94 -0.75
CA VAL A 167 -9.98 10.12 -1.78
C VAL A 167 -11.34 10.71 -2.16
N ALA A 168 -12.15 11.10 -1.17
CA ALA A 168 -13.43 11.76 -1.41
C ALA A 168 -13.24 13.06 -2.19
N LEU A 169 -12.40 13.98 -1.71
CA LEU A 169 -12.12 15.26 -2.38
C LEU A 169 -11.71 15.07 -3.85
N ARG A 170 -10.84 14.09 -4.14
CA ARG A 170 -10.42 13.78 -5.51
C ARG A 170 -11.54 13.22 -6.37
N ALA A 171 -12.39 12.35 -5.82
CA ALA A 171 -13.53 11.78 -6.53
C ALA A 171 -14.53 12.87 -6.94
N TRP A 172 -14.71 13.90 -6.11
CA TRP A 172 -15.64 15.01 -6.37
C TRP A 172 -15.05 16.12 -7.26
N ARG A 173 -13.73 16.38 -7.20
CA ARG A 173 -13.03 17.37 -8.03
C ARG A 173 -12.66 16.89 -9.44
N GLY A 174 -12.66 15.58 -9.72
CA GLY A 174 -12.32 15.06 -11.04
C GLY A 174 -13.32 15.49 -12.14
N PRO A 175 -12.90 15.58 -13.41
CA PRO A 175 -13.81 15.86 -14.53
C PRO A 175 -15.04 14.93 -14.50
N ARG A 176 -16.23 15.46 -14.76
CA ARG A 176 -17.40 14.60 -15.02
C ARG A 176 -17.09 13.83 -16.31
N ARG A 177 -17.16 12.49 -16.28
CA ARG A 177 -17.08 11.67 -17.51
C ARG A 177 -18.35 11.79 -18.37
N ASP A 178 -19.14 12.85 -18.18
CA ASP A 178 -20.44 13.07 -18.80
C ASP A 178 -20.35 13.99 -20.03
N ASP A 179 -19.15 14.37 -20.47
CA ASP A 179 -18.97 15.10 -21.73
C ASP A 179 -19.00 14.11 -22.91
N GLY A 180 -20.23 13.84 -23.36
CA GLY A 180 -20.58 13.53 -24.74
C GLY A 180 -19.69 12.53 -25.47
N TYR A 181 -20.08 11.27 -25.46
CA TYR A 181 -19.92 10.44 -26.65
C TYR A 181 -20.72 11.10 -27.78
N ALA A 182 -20.11 12.05 -28.49
CA ALA A 182 -20.55 12.41 -29.82
C ALA A 182 -20.09 11.25 -30.72
N PRO A 183 -20.98 10.40 -31.24
CA PRO A 183 -20.58 9.40 -32.21
C PRO A 183 -19.90 10.15 -33.36
N ALA A 184 -18.65 9.80 -33.64
CA ALA A 184 -17.94 10.28 -34.80
C ALA A 184 -18.83 10.00 -36.02
N ARG A 185 -19.37 11.06 -36.63
CA ARG A 185 -20.04 10.96 -37.93
C ARG A 185 -19.01 10.41 -38.88
N LEU A 186 -19.12 9.12 -39.21
CA LEU A 186 -18.38 8.51 -40.29
C LEU A 186 -18.74 9.28 -41.56
N ARG A 187 -17.81 10.13 -42.01
CA ARG A 187 -17.92 10.78 -43.32
C ARG A 187 -17.91 9.67 -44.38
N PRO A 188 -18.82 9.68 -45.36
CA PRO A 188 -18.77 8.73 -46.45
C PRO A 188 -17.49 8.98 -47.25
N THR A 189 -16.62 7.97 -47.32
CA THR A 189 -15.45 7.98 -48.20
C THR A 189 -15.92 7.76 -49.63
N SER A 190 -16.31 8.84 -50.31
CA SER A 190 -16.38 8.88 -51.76
C SER A 190 -15.01 9.27 -52.32
N ARG A 191 -14.25 8.31 -52.87
CA ARG A 191 -13.26 8.51 -53.96
C ARG A 191 -12.70 7.14 -54.34
N ARG A 192 -13.26 6.55 -55.40
CA ARG A 192 -12.86 6.66 -56.82
C ARG A 192 -11.73 5.68 -57.16
N ALA A 193 -12.15 4.60 -57.80
CA ALA A 193 -11.35 3.79 -58.71
C ALA A 193 -10.67 4.67 -59.76
N ARG A 194 -9.35 4.51 -59.93
CA ARG A 194 -8.57 4.68 -61.17
C ARG A 194 -7.42 3.67 -61.04
N ARG A 195 -7.53 2.57 -61.80
CA ARG A 195 -6.78 2.26 -63.04
C ARG A 195 -5.36 1.80 -62.74
#